data_AF-J2LQ08-F1
#
_entry.id   AF-J2LQ08-F1
#
_cell.length_a   1.000
_cell.length_b   1.000
_cell.length_c   1.000
_cell.angle_alpha   90.00
_cell.angle_beta   90.00
_cell.angle_gamma   90.00
#
_symmetry.space_group_name_H-M   'P 1'
#
loop_
_entity.id
_entity.type
_entity.pdbx_description
1 polymer ?
#
loop_
_entity_poly.entity_id
_entity_poly.type
_entity_poly.pdbx_seq_one_letter_code
_entity_poly.pdbx_strand_id
1 'polypeptide(L)'
;EDLRVAADAIRLTRRIVSAPALQAFKPVEYLPGDSLQSEEQLHEAAARIGTTIFHPVGTCRMGNDAHAVVDAELRVHGIPGLRIADASVMPRITSGNTCSPTLMIAEKAAQLMLSPSTRSLNPQKELLSNPL
;
A
#
# COMPACT_ATOMS: atom_id res chain seq x y z
N GLU A 1 -1.09 15.33 7.37
CA GLU A 1 -0.71 15.35 5.95
C GLU A 1 -1.86 14.90 5.06
N ASP A 2 -2.39 13.70 5.26
CA ASP A 2 -3.47 13.10 4.45
C ASP A 2 -4.73 13.96 4.33
N LEU A 3 -5.22 14.56 5.43
CA LEU A 3 -6.38 15.47 5.39
C LEU A 3 -6.15 16.66 4.45
N ARG A 4 -4.94 17.24 4.47
CA ARG A 4 -4.56 18.35 3.57
C ARG A 4 -4.58 17.88 2.12
N VAL A 5 -3.99 16.71 1.84
CA VAL A 5 -4.00 16.12 0.49
C VAL A 5 -5.43 15.85 0.00
N ALA A 6 -6.32 15.39 0.89
CA ALA A 6 -7.73 15.17 0.57
C ALA A 6 -8.49 16.47 0.26
N ALA A 7 -8.27 17.54 1.05
CA ALA A 7 -8.83 18.86 0.76
C ALA A 7 -8.30 19.44 -0.57
N ASP A 8 -7.01 19.27 -0.84
CA ASP A 8 -6.40 19.69 -2.11
C ASP A 8 -6.97 18.93 -3.31
N ALA A 9 -7.33 17.65 -3.16
CA ALA A 9 -8.02 16.88 -4.18
C ALA A 9 -9.42 17.42 -4.50
N ILE A 10 -10.16 17.90 -3.50
CA ILE A 10 -11.46 18.59 -3.71
C ILE A 10 -11.23 19.87 -4.52
N ARG A 11 -10.26 20.71 -4.14
CA ARG A 11 -9.91 21.94 -4.87
C ARG A 11 -9.48 21.67 -6.31
N LEU A 12 -8.66 20.64 -6.50
CA LEU A 12 -8.22 20.21 -7.82
C LEU A 12 -9.39 19.77 -8.68
N THR A 13 -10.30 18.97 -8.13
CA THR A 13 -11.51 18.51 -8.83
C THR A 13 -12.38 19.69 -9.25
N ARG A 14 -12.65 20.64 -8.36
CA ARG A 14 -13.39 21.88 -8.68
C ARG A 14 -12.78 22.66 -9.83
N ARG A 15 -11.45 22.80 -9.84
CA ARG A 15 -10.69 23.48 -10.91
C ARG A 15 -10.75 22.74 -12.24
N ILE A 16 -10.69 21.41 -12.22
CA ILE A 16 -10.84 20.59 -13.43
C ILE A 16 -12.25 20.77 -13.99
N VAL A 17 -13.27 20.65 -13.14
CA VAL A 17 -14.69 20.74 -13.51
C VAL A 17 -15.08 22.13 -14.03
N SER A 18 -14.42 23.20 -13.57
CA SER A 18 -14.68 24.57 -14.06
C SER A 18 -14.04 24.88 -15.42
N ALA A 19 -13.22 23.99 -15.98
CA ALA A 19 -12.52 24.21 -17.24
C ALA A 19 -13.51 24.44 -18.41
N PRO A 20 -13.16 25.29 -19.41
CA PRO A 20 -14.05 25.59 -20.55
C PRO A 20 -14.57 24.34 -21.29
N ALA A 21 -13.75 23.30 -21.38
CA ALA A 21 -14.11 22.04 -22.02
C ALA A 21 -15.31 21.32 -21.37
N LEU A 22 -15.60 21.59 -20.09
CA LEU A 22 -16.69 20.95 -19.35
C LEU A 22 -17.95 21.82 -19.24
N GLN A 23 -17.92 23.09 -19.69
CA GLN A 23 -19.03 24.03 -19.56
C GLN A 23 -20.31 23.57 -20.30
N ALA A 24 -20.16 22.85 -21.42
CA ALA A 24 -21.28 22.30 -22.17
C ALA A 24 -22.16 21.33 -21.32
N PHE A 25 -21.59 20.71 -20.29
CA PHE A 25 -22.29 19.80 -19.40
C PHE A 25 -22.99 20.49 -18.22
N LYS A 26 -22.83 21.81 -18.06
CA LYS A 26 -23.40 22.61 -16.96
C LYS A 26 -23.23 21.92 -15.59
N PRO A 27 -21.99 21.62 -15.18
CA PRO A 27 -21.75 20.83 -13.99
C PRO A 27 -22.29 21.53 -12.73
N VAL A 28 -22.88 20.74 -11.84
CA VAL A 28 -23.33 21.17 -10.51
C VAL A 28 -22.62 20.31 -9.48
N GLU A 29 -21.96 20.95 -8.51
CA GLU A 29 -21.29 20.23 -7.43
C GLU A 29 -22.33 19.67 -6.44
N TYR A 30 -22.46 18.34 -6.40
CA TYR A 30 -23.39 17.68 -5.48
C TYR A 30 -22.77 17.45 -4.09
N LEU A 31 -21.51 16.97 -4.05
CA LEU A 31 -20.74 16.75 -2.83
C LEU A 31 -19.32 17.32 -3.01
N PRO A 32 -18.73 17.93 -1.97
CA PRO A 32 -19.36 18.27 -0.68
C PRO A 32 -20.32 19.48 -0.74
N GLY A 33 -20.42 20.13 -1.91
CA GLY A 33 -21.21 21.35 -2.13
C GLY A 33 -20.30 22.56 -2.23
N ASP A 34 -20.69 23.53 -3.07
CA ASP A 34 -19.89 24.69 -3.42
C ASP A 34 -19.75 25.75 -2.31
N SER A 35 -20.54 25.66 -1.24
CA SER A 35 -20.50 26.60 -0.12
C SER A 35 -19.31 26.43 0.81
N LEU A 36 -18.65 25.26 0.78
CA LEU A 36 -17.51 24.96 1.65
C LEU A 36 -16.20 25.37 0.99
N GLN A 37 -15.46 26.30 1.60
CA GLN A 37 -14.28 26.93 0.97
C GLN A 37 -13.04 26.98 1.87
N SER A 38 -13.20 27.09 3.19
CA SER A 38 -12.06 27.14 4.12
C SER A 38 -11.33 25.79 4.20
N GLU A 39 -10.06 25.80 4.59
CA GLU A 39 -9.29 24.56 4.83
C GLU A 39 -10.01 23.64 5.83
N GLU A 40 -10.49 24.20 6.94
CA GLU A 40 -11.18 23.47 8.00
C GLU A 40 -12.47 22.83 7.48
N GLN A 41 -13.27 23.58 6.73
CA GLN A 41 -14.50 23.06 6.11
C GLN A 41 -14.21 21.93 5.13
N LEU A 42 -13.14 22.05 4.33
CA LEU A 42 -12.76 21.01 3.38
C LEU A 42 -12.16 19.78 4.05
N HIS A 43 -11.44 19.93 5.17
CA HIS A 43 -11.00 18.80 5.99
C HIS A 43 -12.19 18.03 6.57
N GLU A 44 -13.15 18.72 7.17
CA GLU A 44 -14.36 18.10 7.71
C GLU A 44 -15.18 17.42 6.61
N ALA A 45 -15.31 18.06 5.46
CA ALA A 45 -15.97 17.49 4.30
C ALA A 45 -15.26 16.22 3.82
N ALA A 46 -13.93 16.28 3.64
CA ALA A 46 -13.12 15.14 3.21
C ALA A 46 -13.21 13.96 4.20
N ALA A 47 -13.20 14.23 5.50
CA ALA A 47 -13.36 13.19 6.52
C ALA A 47 -14.75 12.54 6.50
N ARG A 48 -15.81 13.31 6.20
CA ARG A 48 -17.19 12.82 6.16
C ARG A 48 -17.51 12.04 4.88
N ILE A 49 -17.01 12.48 3.73
CA ILE A 49 -17.33 11.87 2.42
C ILE A 49 -16.28 10.86 1.97
N GLY A 50 -15.09 10.90 2.56
CA GLY A 50 -13.99 10.02 2.21
C GLY A 50 -14.36 8.57 2.43
N THR A 51 -14.15 7.74 1.40
CA THR A 51 -14.33 6.30 1.48
C THR A 51 -13.01 5.61 1.22
N THR A 52 -12.94 4.33 1.58
CA THR A 52 -11.84 3.49 1.11
C THR A 52 -12.03 3.14 -0.37
N ILE A 53 -10.91 3.00 -1.08
CA ILE A 53 -10.87 2.38 -2.41
C ILE A 53 -10.53 0.87 -2.33
N PHE A 54 -10.66 0.28 -1.13
CA PHE A 54 -10.50 -1.17 -0.86
C PHE A 54 -9.11 -1.74 -1.19
N HIS A 55 -8.05 -0.98 -0.89
CA HIS A 55 -6.67 -1.39 -1.10
C HIS A 55 -5.84 -1.47 0.21
N PRO A 56 -6.25 -2.27 1.22
CA PRO A 56 -5.43 -2.47 2.42
C PRO A 56 -4.14 -3.23 2.09
N VAL A 57 -3.01 -2.81 2.68
CA VAL A 57 -1.68 -3.41 2.49
C VAL A 57 -0.85 -3.32 3.79
N GLY A 58 0.30 -4.01 3.83
CA GLY A 58 1.36 -3.73 4.81
C GLY A 58 1.19 -4.34 6.21
N THR A 59 0.14 -5.13 6.47
CA THR A 59 -0.09 -5.76 7.78
C THR A 59 0.94 -6.86 8.14
N CYS A 60 1.64 -7.42 7.16
CA CYS A 60 2.75 -8.35 7.33
C CYS A 60 3.98 -7.88 6.54
N ARG A 61 4.36 -6.61 6.68
CA ARG A 61 5.29 -6.00 5.73
C ARG A 61 6.64 -6.72 5.62
N MET A 62 7.17 -6.69 4.41
CA MET A 62 8.53 -7.06 4.08
C MET A 62 9.53 -6.03 4.63
N GLY A 63 10.69 -6.49 5.10
CA GLY A 63 11.75 -5.61 5.58
C GLY A 63 12.94 -6.35 6.20
N ASN A 64 13.84 -5.59 6.81
CA ASN A 64 15.02 -6.11 7.52
C ASN A 64 15.19 -5.51 8.92
N ASP A 65 14.16 -4.84 9.43
CA ASP A 65 14.14 -4.21 10.76
C ASP A 65 13.25 -5.01 11.73
N ALA A 66 13.24 -4.61 13.00
CA ALA A 66 12.54 -5.32 14.08
C ALA A 66 11.01 -5.38 13.93
N HIS A 67 10.41 -4.54 13.08
CA HIS A 67 8.97 -4.52 12.82
C HIS A 67 8.60 -5.23 11.50
N ALA A 68 9.56 -5.80 10.77
CA ALA A 68 9.28 -6.60 9.58
C ALA A 68 8.70 -7.98 9.96
N VAL A 69 7.74 -8.46 9.18
CA VAL A 69 7.15 -9.81 9.37
C VAL A 69 7.78 -10.81 8.42
N VAL A 70 8.14 -10.39 7.20
CA VAL A 70 8.84 -11.22 6.22
C VAL A 70 10.12 -10.56 5.71
N ASP A 71 11.07 -11.40 5.28
CA ASP A 71 12.28 -10.93 4.61
C ASP A 71 12.07 -10.67 3.10
N ALA A 72 13.14 -10.27 2.39
CA ALA A 72 13.12 -9.99 0.95
C ALA A 72 12.80 -11.22 0.07
N GLU A 73 12.84 -12.44 0.65
CA GLU A 73 12.46 -13.68 0.00
C GLU A 73 11.06 -14.17 0.46
N LEU A 74 10.30 -13.26 1.08
CA LEU A 74 8.95 -13.43 1.59
C LEU A 74 8.81 -14.48 2.70
N ARG A 75 9.92 -14.85 3.36
CA ARG A 75 9.92 -15.83 4.45
C ARG A 75 9.56 -15.16 5.76
N VAL A 76 8.69 -15.81 6.53
CA VAL A 76 8.31 -15.32 7.86
C VAL A 76 9.50 -15.43 8.81
N HIS A 77 9.83 -14.34 9.49
CA HIS A 77 10.90 -14.34 10.47
C HIS A 77 10.58 -15.30 11.63
N GLY A 78 11.56 -16.13 12.00
CA GLY A 78 11.42 -17.09 13.12
C GLY A 78 10.61 -18.36 12.80
N ILE A 79 10.00 -18.49 11.62
CA ILE A 79 9.18 -19.66 11.25
C ILE A 79 9.71 -20.31 9.98
N PRO A 80 10.44 -21.44 10.07
CA PRO A 80 10.95 -22.16 8.92
C PRO A 80 9.83 -22.68 8.02
N GLY A 81 10.01 -22.59 6.70
CA GLY A 81 9.08 -23.16 5.72
C GLY A 81 7.79 -22.35 5.49
N LEU A 82 7.58 -21.23 6.18
CA LEU A 82 6.41 -20.38 5.99
C LEU A 82 6.76 -19.11 5.19
N ARG A 83 5.89 -18.77 4.23
CA ARG A 83 5.96 -17.53 3.44
C ARG A 83 4.59 -16.85 3.37
N ILE A 84 4.59 -15.53 3.14
CA ILE A 84 3.38 -14.75 2.86
C ILE A 84 3.55 -14.09 1.48
N ALA A 85 2.58 -14.25 0.60
CA ALA A 85 2.68 -13.80 -0.79
C ALA A 85 1.39 -13.10 -1.24
N ASP A 86 1.00 -12.04 -0.52
CA ASP A 86 -0.18 -11.23 -0.80
C ASP A 86 0.12 -9.73 -0.57
N ALA A 87 -0.91 -8.88 -0.57
CA ALA A 87 -0.74 -7.44 -0.40
C ALA A 87 -0.24 -7.01 0.99
N SER A 88 -0.36 -7.87 2.00
CA SER A 88 0.09 -7.58 3.36
C SER A 88 1.61 -7.38 3.45
N VAL A 89 2.38 -7.93 2.50
CA VAL A 89 3.85 -7.82 2.51
C VAL A 89 4.38 -6.50 1.96
N MET A 90 3.53 -5.69 1.31
CA MET A 90 3.98 -4.42 0.74
C MET A 90 4.45 -3.46 1.84
N PRO A 91 5.72 -2.99 1.82
CA PRO A 91 6.21 -2.02 2.82
C PRO A 91 5.51 -0.66 2.74
N ARG A 92 5.05 -0.30 1.54
CA ARG A 92 4.29 0.92 1.25
C ARG A 92 3.30 0.64 0.12
N ILE A 93 2.11 1.23 0.20
CA ILE A 93 1.12 1.14 -0.87
C ILE A 93 1.63 1.79 -2.17
N THR A 94 1.34 1.16 -3.30
CA THR A 94 1.62 1.71 -4.63
C THR A 94 0.67 2.86 -4.98
N SER A 95 1.04 3.73 -5.92
CA SER A 95 0.19 4.84 -6.38
C SER A 95 -1.04 4.42 -7.19
N GLY A 96 -1.09 3.18 -7.67
CA GLY A 96 -2.23 2.60 -8.39
C GLY A 96 -2.90 1.45 -7.64
N ASN A 97 -3.86 0.81 -8.30
CA ASN A 97 -4.62 -0.32 -7.76
C ASN A 97 -3.69 -1.47 -7.35
N THR A 98 -3.95 -2.07 -6.18
CA THR A 98 -3.04 -3.06 -5.58
C THR A 98 -3.16 -4.46 -6.18
N CYS A 99 -4.12 -4.70 -7.07
CA CYS A 99 -4.30 -5.99 -7.74
C CYS A 99 -3.05 -6.41 -8.53
N SER A 100 -2.56 -5.59 -9.47
CA SER A 100 -1.39 -5.94 -10.29
C SER A 100 -0.11 -6.13 -9.47
N PRO A 101 0.22 -5.26 -8.49
CA PRO A 101 1.32 -5.50 -7.58
C PRO A 101 1.18 -6.80 -6.77
N THR A 102 -0.03 -7.16 -6.32
CA THR A 102 -0.27 -8.40 -5.58
C THR A 102 -0.04 -9.63 -6.45
N LEU A 103 -0.51 -9.62 -7.70
CA LEU A 103 -0.24 -10.69 -8.66
C LEU A 103 1.27 -10.85 -8.92
N MET A 104 1.99 -9.73 -9.07
CA MET A 104 3.44 -9.75 -9.26
C MET A 104 4.17 -10.33 -8.05
N ILE A 105 3.74 -10.00 -6.82
CA ILE A 105 4.28 -10.59 -5.59
C ILE A 105 4.07 -12.11 -5.59
N ALA A 106 2.87 -12.58 -5.94
CA ALA A 106 2.56 -14.00 -6.01
C ALA A 106 3.41 -14.74 -7.07
N GLU A 107 3.55 -14.17 -8.27
CA GLU A 107 4.42 -14.68 -9.34
C GLU A 107 5.89 -14.76 -8.89
N LYS A 108 6.38 -13.70 -8.23
CA LYS A 108 7.74 -13.70 -7.70
C LYS A 108 7.94 -14.73 -6.60
N ALA A 109 6.95 -14.91 -5.73
CA ALA A 109 6.97 -15.93 -4.69
C ALA A 109 7.06 -17.35 -5.28
N ALA A 110 6.28 -17.63 -6.31
CA ALA A 110 6.34 -18.91 -7.03
C ALA A 110 7.73 -19.17 -7.63
N GLN A 111 8.33 -18.16 -8.26
CA GLN A 111 9.71 -18.27 -8.78
C GLN A 111 10.74 -18.52 -7.67
N LEU A 112 10.62 -17.84 -6.52
CA LEU A 112 11.50 -18.04 -5.37
C LEU A 112 11.34 -19.45 -4.76
N MET A 113 10.14 -20.02 -4.81
CA MET A 113 9.88 -21.39 -4.33
C MET A 113 10.45 -22.46 -5.27
N LEU A 114 10.42 -22.22 -6.58
CA LEU A 114 10.95 -23.13 -7.60
C LEU A 114 12.47 -22.99 -7.79
N SER A 115 13.04 -21.85 -7.42
CA SER A 115 14.49 -21.64 -7.49
C SER A 115 15.19 -22.61 -6.53
N PRO A 116 16.33 -23.21 -6.94
CA PRO A 116 17.09 -24.09 -6.07
C PRO A 116 17.41 -23.39 -4.74
N SER A 117 16.95 -23.97 -3.63
CA SER A 117 17.22 -23.44 -2.30
C SER A 117 18.74 -23.32 -2.11
N THR A 118 19.24 -22.10 -1.95
CA THR A 118 20.64 -21.84 -1.54
C THR A 118 20.89 -22.16 -0.06
N ARG A 119 19.88 -22.66 0.68
CA ARG A 119 20.06 -23.03 2.08
C ARG A 119 20.57 -24.46 2.23
N SER A 120 21.78 -24.58 2.79
CA SER A 120 22.29 -25.80 3.39
C SER A 120 21.32 -26.29 4.45
N LEU A 121 20.87 -27.54 4.34
CA LEU A 121 19.87 -28.19 5.20
C LEU A 121 20.41 -28.55 6.60
N ASN A 122 21.36 -27.80 7.17
CA ASN A 122 22.04 -28.22 8.41
C ASN A 122 22.03 -27.16 9.53
N PRO A 123 20.95 -27.08 10.32
CA PRO A 123 20.84 -26.18 11.48
C PRO A 123 21.92 -26.40 12.55
N GLN A 124 22.55 -27.58 12.60
CA GLN A 124 23.58 -27.92 13.60
C GLN A 124 24.97 -27.33 13.29
N LYS A 125 25.20 -26.79 12.08
CA LYS A 125 26.52 -26.26 11.69
C LYS A 125 26.77 -24.82 12.13
N GLU A 126 25.73 -24.02 12.38
CA GLU A 126 25.88 -22.62 12.82
C GLU A 126 26.29 -22.51 14.30
N LEU A 127 25.80 -23.40 15.18
CA LEU A 127 26.18 -23.42 16.60
C LEU A 127 27.62 -23.85 16.87
N LEU A 128 28.29 -24.55 15.95
CA LEU A 128 29.68 -24.98 16.10
C LEU A 128 30.69 -23.99 15.49
N SER A 129 30.21 -22.92 14.86
CA SER A 129 31.07 -21.95 14.16
C SER A 129 31.38 -20.67 14.95
N ASN A 130 30.81 -20.53 16.15
CA ASN A 130 31.06 -19.37 17.01
C ASN A 130 31.59 -19.83 18.38
N PRO A 131 32.89 -20.14 18.51
CA PRO A 131 33.50 -20.28 19.82
C PRO A 131 33.59 -18.88 20.48
N LEU A 132 33.36 -18.88 21.79
CA LEU A 132 33.58 -17.75 22.70
C LEU A 132 34.92 -17.05 22.46
#